data_AF-A0A7C8EB42-F1
#
_entry.id   AF-A0A7C8EB42-F1
#
_cell.length_a   1.000
_cell.length_b   1.000
_cell.length_c   1.000
_cell.angle_alpha   90.00
_cell.angle_beta   90.00
_cell.angle_gamma   90.00
#
_symmetry.space_group_name_H-M   'P 1'
#
loop_
_entity.id
_entity.type
_entity.pdbx_description
1 polymer ?
#
loop_
_entity_poly.entity_id
_entity_poly.type
_entity_poly.pdbx_seq_one_letter_code
_entity_poly.pdbx_strand_id
1 'polypeptide(L)'
;LFRIRGKGTTIKFPAIFMAVIRSYLAFFYHCCAFISRYYLFWAIVVMLLFPLAFIIILGMHLLAGLVEYFIKKPRLNPVSFFFYFSLEQLSYQLGVWWGCLKNLSFSSVNPRLAWRISPESS
;
A
#
# COMPACT_ATOMS: atom_id res chain seq x y z
N LEU A 1 14.59 -5.58 -30.85
CA LEU A 1 13.17 -5.73 -31.26
C LEU A 1 12.68 -7.10 -30.83
N PHE A 2 11.93 -7.19 -29.74
CA PHE A 2 11.35 -8.46 -29.28
C PHE A 2 9.93 -8.56 -29.85
N ARG A 3 9.71 -9.52 -30.75
CA ARG A 3 8.44 -9.68 -31.48
C ARG A 3 7.49 -10.55 -30.64
N ILE A 4 6.63 -9.91 -29.87
CA ILE A 4 5.52 -10.60 -29.18
C ILE A 4 4.46 -10.92 -30.23
N ARG A 5 4.21 -12.22 -30.40
CA ARG A 5 3.31 -12.79 -31.40
C ARG A 5 1.87 -12.66 -30.92
N GLY A 6 1.22 -11.54 -31.23
CA GLY A 6 -0.22 -11.37 -30.97
C GLY A 6 -0.68 -9.93 -31.12
N LYS A 7 -1.21 -9.60 -32.31
CA LYS A 7 -1.75 -8.30 -32.75
C LYS A 7 -0.67 -7.28 -33.14
N GLY A 8 -0.69 -6.88 -34.41
CA GLY A 8 0.29 -6.03 -35.09
C GLY A 8 0.33 -4.56 -34.63
N THR A 9 0.38 -4.32 -33.33
CA THR A 9 0.66 -3.00 -32.78
C THR A 9 2.16 -2.86 -32.54
N THR A 10 2.79 -1.90 -33.20
CA THR A 10 4.19 -1.49 -32.98
C THR A 10 4.30 -0.82 -31.62
N ILE A 11 4.42 -1.62 -30.56
CA ILE A 11 4.64 -1.10 -29.21
C ILE A 11 6.09 -0.65 -29.11
N LYS A 12 6.29 0.64 -28.84
CA LYS A 12 7.61 1.24 -28.65
C LYS A 12 8.21 0.68 -27.34
N PHE A 13 9.48 0.29 -27.35
CA PHE A 13 10.20 -0.19 -26.14
C PHE A 13 10.01 0.70 -24.89
N PRO A 14 10.05 2.05 -24.98
CA PRO A 14 9.80 2.92 -23.83
C PRO A 14 8.42 2.72 -23.20
N ALA A 15 7.41 2.38 -23.99
CA ALA A 15 6.06 2.12 -23.48
C ALA A 15 6.01 0.84 -22.63
N ILE A 16 6.73 -0.20 -23.06
CA ILE A 16 6.85 -1.46 -22.29
C ILE A 16 7.61 -1.19 -20.99
N PHE A 17 8.74 -0.50 -21.05
CA PHE A 17 9.55 -0.15 -19.87
C PHE A 17 8.76 0.69 -18.86
N MET A 18 8.05 1.73 -19.32
CA MET A 18 7.19 2.55 -18.46
C MET A 18 6.03 1.75 -17.84
N ALA A 19 5.45 0.80 -18.58
CA ALA A 19 4.42 -0.07 -18.04
C ALA A 19 4.96 -0.97 -16.90
N VAL A 20 6.18 -1.50 -17.06
CA VAL A 20 6.85 -2.30 -16.02
C VAL A 20 7.15 -1.46 -14.79
N ILE A 21 7.76 -0.28 -14.94
CA ILE A 21 8.01 0.64 -13.81
C ILE A 21 6.71 0.99 -13.10
N ARG A 22 5.65 1.34 -13.85
CA ARG A 22 4.34 1.65 -13.27
C ARG A 22 3.79 0.48 -12.46
N SER A 23 3.97 -0.77 -12.93
CA SER A 23 3.56 -1.96 -12.20
C SER A 23 4.29 -2.10 -10.86
N TYR A 24 5.62 -1.93 -10.86
CA TYR A 24 6.41 -1.97 -9.63
C TYR A 24 6.03 -0.84 -8.65
N LEU A 25 5.83 0.38 -9.15
CA LEU A 25 5.40 1.50 -8.33
C LEU A 25 4.00 1.29 -7.74
N ALA A 26 3.06 0.73 -8.51
CA ALA A 26 1.73 0.40 -8.01
C ALA A 26 1.81 -0.66 -6.91
N PHE A 27 2.61 -1.72 -7.10
CA PHE A 27 2.83 -2.73 -6.07
C PHE A 27 3.44 -2.12 -4.80
N PHE A 28 4.49 -1.31 -4.94
CA PHE A 28 5.14 -0.64 -3.82
C PHE A 28 4.17 0.30 -3.07
N TYR A 29 3.34 1.05 -3.80
CA TYR A 29 2.27 1.86 -3.22
C TYR A 29 1.29 1.01 -2.42
N HIS A 30 0.85 -0.13 -2.95
CA HIS A 30 -0.05 -1.04 -2.23
C HIS A 30 0.59 -1.57 -0.94
N CYS A 31 1.88 -1.90 -0.94
CA CYS A 31 2.61 -2.26 0.28
C CYS A 31 2.62 -1.11 1.30
N CYS A 32 2.93 0.10 0.86
CA CYS A 32 2.94 1.28 1.72
C CYS A 32 1.56 1.57 2.31
N ALA A 33 0.51 1.50 1.49
CA ALA A 33 -0.87 1.69 1.91
C ALA A 33 -1.32 0.60 2.89
N PHE A 34 -0.91 -0.66 2.69
CA PHE A 34 -1.18 -1.75 3.63
C PHE A 34 -0.49 -1.51 4.98
N ILE A 35 0.79 -1.16 4.99
CA ILE A 35 1.55 -0.89 6.21
C ILE A 35 0.93 0.29 6.97
N SER A 36 0.65 1.39 6.26
CA SER A 36 -0.05 2.56 6.76
C SER A 36 -1.39 2.21 7.41
N ARG A 37 -2.14 1.27 6.80
CA ARG A 37 -3.48 0.89 7.25
C ARG A 37 -3.52 -0.05 8.44
N TYR A 38 -2.52 -0.89 8.67
CA TYR A 38 -2.57 -1.91 9.72
C TYR A 38 -1.53 -1.76 10.84
N TYR A 39 -0.41 -1.08 10.59
CA TYR A 39 0.76 -1.08 11.49
C TYR A 39 1.14 0.29 12.04
N LEU A 40 0.38 1.34 11.76
CA LEU A 40 0.69 2.70 12.24
C LEU A 40 0.63 2.79 13.78
N PHE A 41 -0.39 2.17 14.39
CA PHE A 41 -0.54 2.07 15.84
C PHE A 41 0.63 1.32 16.48
N TRP A 42 1.04 0.20 15.87
CA TRP A 42 2.19 -0.58 16.32
C TRP A 42 3.52 0.14 16.14
N ALA A 43 3.61 1.11 15.22
CA ALA A 43 4.82 1.89 15.03
C ALA A 43 5.22 2.63 16.32
N ILE A 44 4.26 3.08 17.13
CA ILE A 44 4.51 3.74 18.42
C ILE A 44 5.20 2.77 19.40
N VAL A 45 4.74 1.52 19.45
CA VAL A 45 5.34 0.46 20.30
C VAL A 45 6.72 0.07 19.77
N VAL A 46 6.86 -0.07 18.46
CA VAL A 46 8.12 -0.44 17.78
C VAL A 46 9.17 0.66 17.91
N MET A 47 8.79 1.94 18.02
CA MET A 47 9.71 3.07 18.18
C MET A 47 10.70 2.86 19.33
N LEU A 48 10.23 2.29 20.45
CA LEU A 48 11.05 2.10 21.65
C LEU A 48 12.11 1.00 21.49
N LEU A 49 11.84 0.01 20.63
CA LEU A 49 12.69 -1.15 20.42
C LEU A 49 13.56 -1.02 19.16
N PHE A 50 13.02 -0.42 18.09
CA PHE A 50 13.64 -0.32 16.78
C PHE A 50 13.30 1.03 16.12
N PRO A 51 14.06 2.11 16.41
CA PRO A 51 13.79 3.44 15.88
C PRO A 51 13.87 3.51 14.35
N LEU A 52 14.73 2.67 13.72
CA LEU A 52 14.81 2.58 12.26
C LEU A 52 13.52 2.05 11.64
N ALA A 53 12.91 1.03 12.24
CA ALA A 53 11.64 0.47 11.76
C ALA A 53 10.51 1.49 11.87
N PHE A 54 10.50 2.30 12.92
CA PHE A 54 9.56 3.42 13.06
C PHE A 54 9.70 4.43 11.91
N ILE A 55 10.93 4.86 11.59
CA ILE A 55 11.18 5.80 10.49
C ILE A 55 10.71 5.21 9.15
N ILE A 56 10.94 3.91 8.91
CA ILE A 56 10.49 3.23 7.70
C ILE A 56 8.96 3.23 7.61
N ILE A 57 8.26 2.84 8.68
CA ILE A 57 6.79 2.81 8.71
C ILE A 57 6.22 4.22 8.49
N LEU A 58 6.81 5.23 9.14
CA LEU A 58 6.39 6.62 8.99
C LEU A 58 6.63 7.13 7.57
N GLY A 59 7.78 6.81 6.97
CA GLY A 59 8.07 7.12 5.57
C GLY A 59 7.08 6.47 4.60
N MET A 60 6.72 5.21 4.82
CA MET A 60 5.70 4.51 4.03
C MET A 60 4.31 5.14 4.20
N HIS A 61 3.94 5.55 5.42
CA HIS A 61 2.69 6.26 5.70
C HIS A 61 2.64 7.62 4.97
N LEU A 62 3.73 8.39 5.04
CA LEU A 62 3.84 9.67 4.35
C LEU A 62 3.75 9.51 2.83
N LEU A 63 4.42 8.51 2.26
CA LEU A 63 4.34 8.22 0.83
C LEU A 63 2.91 7.85 0.43
N ALA A 64 2.25 6.97 1.18
CA ALA A 64 0.87 6.57 0.91
C ALA A 64 -0.08 7.77 0.98
N GLY A 65 0.04 8.60 2.03
CA GLY A 65 -0.75 9.82 2.17
C GLY A 65 -0.46 10.86 1.07
N LEU A 66 0.80 10.99 0.64
CA LEU A 66 1.17 11.90 -0.44
C LEU A 66 0.54 11.47 -1.77
N VAL A 67 0.63 10.18 -2.10
CA VAL A 67 0.00 9.62 -3.31
C VAL A 67 -1.52 9.82 -3.26
N GLU A 68 -2.15 9.53 -2.12
CA GLU A 68 -3.59 9.77 -1.91
C GLU A 68 -3.96 11.25 -2.05
N TYR A 69 -3.14 12.17 -1.53
CA TYR A 69 -3.34 13.62 -1.68
C TYR A 69 -3.34 14.04 -3.15
N PHE A 70 -2.37 13.56 -3.94
CA PHE A 70 -2.28 13.87 -5.36
C PHE A 70 -3.41 13.25 -6.19
N ILE A 71 -3.86 12.03 -5.84
CA ILE A 71 -4.95 11.35 -6.54
C ILE A 71 -6.29 12.02 -6.21
N LYS A 72 -6.58 12.26 -4.93
CA LYS A 72 -7.86 12.81 -4.46
C LYS A 72 -8.00 14.32 -4.67
N LYS A 73 -6.88 15.05 -4.80
CA LYS A 73 -6.84 16.51 -4.94
C LYS A 73 -7.80 17.21 -3.97
N PRO A 74 -7.67 16.97 -2.66
CA PRO A 74 -8.59 17.52 -1.68
C PRO A 74 -8.53 19.05 -1.67
N ARG A 75 -9.63 19.71 -1.31
CA ARG A 75 -9.66 21.17 -1.07
C ARG A 75 -8.99 21.59 0.25
N LEU A 76 -8.44 20.62 0.98
CA LEU A 76 -7.78 20.81 2.26
C LEU A 76 -6.30 21.14 2.05
N ASN A 77 -5.70 21.89 2.97
CA ASN A 77 -4.25 22.04 2.98
C ASN A 77 -3.57 20.68 3.26
N PRO A 78 -2.29 20.51 2.88
CA PRO A 78 -1.59 19.24 3.04
C PRO A 78 -1.56 18.74 4.49
N VAL A 79 -1.32 19.63 5.45
CA VAL A 79 -1.18 19.29 6.87
C VAL A 79 -2.48 18.73 7.45
N SER A 80 -3.60 19.40 7.19
CA SER A 80 -4.93 18.96 7.60
C SER A 80 -5.33 17.67 6.90
N PHE A 81 -4.98 17.51 5.62
CA PHE A 81 -5.22 16.23 4.93
C PHE A 81 -4.46 15.09 5.60
N PHE A 82 -3.16 15.25 5.86
CA PHE A 82 -2.36 14.22 6.53
C PHE A 82 -2.90 13.92 7.92
N PHE A 83 -3.30 14.93 8.69
CA PHE A 83 -3.91 14.72 10.01
C PHE A 83 -5.19 13.87 9.93
N TYR A 84 -6.14 14.23 9.05
CA TYR A 84 -7.37 13.44 8.88
C TYR A 84 -7.09 12.05 8.31
N PHE A 85 -6.15 11.93 7.38
CA PHE A 85 -5.71 10.66 6.84
C PHE A 85 -5.14 9.75 7.93
N SER A 86 -4.25 10.26 8.78
CA SER A 86 -3.69 9.50 9.91
C SER A 86 -4.78 9.11 10.91
N LEU A 87 -5.71 10.01 11.25
CA LEU A 87 -6.84 9.69 12.12
C LEU A 87 -7.75 8.61 11.54
N GLU A 88 -8.01 8.65 10.23
CA GLU A 88 -8.75 7.60 9.53
C GLU A 88 -8.05 6.26 9.66
N GLN A 89 -6.73 6.19 9.41
CA GLN A 89 -5.96 4.95 9.58
C GLN A 89 -5.99 4.46 11.04
N LEU A 90 -5.85 5.35 12.03
CA LEU A 90 -5.87 4.98 13.44
C LEU A 90 -7.24 4.47 13.88
N SER A 91 -8.32 5.13 13.49
CA SER A 91 -9.69 4.71 13.80
C SER A 91 -10.00 3.32 13.21
N TYR A 92 -9.56 3.07 11.98
CA TYR A 92 -9.68 1.78 11.33
C TYR A 92 -8.89 0.70 12.07
N GLN A 93 -7.63 0.98 12.44
CA GLN A 93 -6.79 0.04 13.18
C GLN A 93 -7.41 -0.32 14.52
N LEU A 94 -7.83 0.68 15.30
CA LEU A 94 -8.49 0.43 16.59
C LEU A 94 -9.74 -0.45 16.41
N GLY A 95 -10.55 -0.20 15.39
CA GLY A 95 -11.71 -1.02 15.07
C GLY A 95 -11.37 -2.47 14.71
N VAL A 96 -10.35 -2.69 13.86
CA VAL A 96 -9.88 -4.03 13.48
C VAL A 96 -9.31 -4.76 14.68
N TRP A 97 -8.43 -4.12 15.45
CA TRP A 97 -7.79 -4.72 16.62
C TRP A 97 -8.81 -5.05 17.71
N TRP A 98 -9.77 -4.18 17.95
CA TRP A 98 -10.90 -4.44 18.85
C TRP A 98 -11.74 -5.63 18.38
N GLY A 99 -12.06 -5.69 17.08
CA GLY A 99 -12.78 -6.81 16.47
C GLY A 99 -12.01 -8.14 16.54
N CYS A 100 -10.68 -8.10 16.33
CA CYS A 100 -9.81 -9.26 16.46
C CYS A 100 -9.74 -9.76 17.90
N LEU A 101 -9.62 -8.84 18.87
CA LEU A 101 -9.58 -9.19 20.29
C LEU A 101 -10.92 -9.80 20.75
N LYS A 102 -12.05 -9.20 20.34
CA LYS A 102 -13.39 -9.69 20.70
C LYS A 102 -13.68 -11.09 20.18
N ASN A 103 -13.22 -11.41 18.97
CA ASN A 103 -13.49 -12.69 18.32
C ASN A 103 -12.31 -13.69 18.43
N LEU A 104 -11.23 -13.32 19.14
CA LEU A 104 -9.97 -14.08 19.24
C LEU A 104 -9.46 -14.57 17.86
N SER A 105 -9.68 -13.77 16.82
CA SER A 105 -9.39 -14.12 15.43
C SER A 105 -8.61 -13.00 14.76
N PHE A 106 -7.35 -13.29 14.42
CA PHE A 106 -6.40 -12.33 13.83
C PHE A 106 -6.37 -12.38 12.29
N SER A 107 -7.36 -13.02 11.67
CA SER A 107 -7.38 -13.21 10.22
C SER A 107 -7.43 -11.90 9.42
N SER A 108 -7.91 -10.80 9.99
CA SER A 108 -8.01 -9.51 9.28
C SER A 108 -6.70 -8.73 9.24
N VAL A 109 -5.76 -9.03 10.13
CA VAL A 109 -4.43 -8.39 10.18
C VAL A 109 -3.41 -9.19 9.38
N ASN A 110 -3.60 -10.51 9.25
CA ASN A 110 -2.67 -11.37 8.54
C ASN A 110 -2.89 -11.30 7.02
N PRO A 111 -1.91 -10.87 6.21
CA PRO A 111 -2.06 -10.87 4.76
C PRO A 111 -2.28 -12.29 4.24
N ARG A 112 -3.43 -12.52 3.61
CA ARG A 112 -3.71 -13.79 2.91
C ARG A 112 -3.01 -13.77 1.56
N LEU A 113 -1.98 -14.58 1.42
CA LEU A 113 -1.32 -14.83 0.14
C LEU A 113 -2.27 -15.65 -0.74
N ALA A 114 -2.96 -14.99 -1.67
CA ALA A 114 -3.75 -15.66 -2.68
C ALA A 114 -2.84 -16.05 -3.86
N TRP A 115 -2.41 -17.30 -3.89
CA TRP A 115 -1.71 -17.87 -5.04
C TRP A 115 -2.70 -18.09 -6.18
N ARG A 116 -2.78 -17.13 -7.10
CA ARG A 116 -3.54 -17.31 -8.34
C ARG A 116 -2.63 -18.07 -9.31
N ILE A 117 -2.68 -19.40 -9.26
CA ILE A 117 -2.10 -20.26 -10.29
C ILE A 117 -2.95 -20.01 -11.54
N SER A 118 -2.47 -19.22 -12.50
CA SER A 118 -3.10 -19.16 -13.82
C SER A 118 -2.93 -20.54 -14.44
N PRO A 119 -4.01 -21.29 -14.75
CA PRO A 119 -3.88 -22.46 -15.58
C PRO A 119 -3.43 -21.97 -16.96
N GLU A 120 -2.23 -22.36 -17.38
CA GLU A 120 -1.82 -22.18 -18.77
C GLU A 120 -2.87 -22.87 -19.66
N SER A 121 -3.34 -22.10 -20.63
CA SER A 121 -4.21 -22.55 -21.71
C SER A 121 -3.65 -23.81 -22.37
N SER A 122 -4.39 -24.91 -22.28
CA SER A 122 -4.27 -26.05 -23.19
C SER A 122 -4.84 -25.72 -24.56
#